data_AF-A0AAF0RDL2-F1
#
_entry.id   AF-A0AAF0RDL2-F1
#
_cell.length_a   1.000
_cell.length_b   1.000
_cell.length_c   1.000
_cell.angle_alpha   90.00
_cell.angle_beta   90.00
_cell.angle_gamma   90.00
#
_symmetry.space_group_name_H-M   'P 1'
#
loop_
_entity.id
_entity.type
_entity.pdbx_description
1 polymer ?
#
loop_
_entity_poly.entity_id
_entity_poly.type
_entity_poly.pdbx_seq_one_letter_code
_entity_poly.pdbx_strand_id
1 'polypeptide(L)'
;MICADLKDVYIISVDGNDIIDSTRKGSLARFINHSCSPNCETSKWIVSGETRVGIFAKQDISVGMELTYEYNFEWYYGGANVRCLCGATNCSLFLGAKCRRFRVT
;
A
#
# COMPACT_ATOMS: atom_id res chain seq x y z
N MET A 1 11.04 -18.81 2.41
CA MET A 1 10.57 -19.06 3.80
C MET A 1 10.05 -17.73 4.35
N ILE A 2 8.88 -17.29 3.90
CA ILE A 2 8.25 -16.05 4.38
C ILE A 2 7.28 -16.47 5.49
N CYS A 3 7.45 -15.84 6.65
CA CYS A 3 6.88 -16.21 7.95
C CYS A 3 5.40 -16.61 7.88
N ALA A 4 5.08 -17.84 8.25
CA ALA A 4 3.73 -18.41 8.19
C ALA A 4 2.77 -17.91 9.30
N ASP A 5 3.24 -17.07 10.24
CA ASP A 5 2.50 -16.70 11.46
C ASP A 5 2.25 -15.19 11.64
N LEU A 6 2.44 -14.37 10.60
CA LEU A 6 2.22 -12.92 10.69
C LEU A 6 0.84 -12.55 10.13
N LYS A 7 -0.01 -11.94 10.96
CA LYS A 7 -1.35 -11.45 10.56
C LYS A 7 -1.29 -10.27 9.60
N ASP A 8 -0.31 -9.39 9.79
CA ASP A 8 -0.14 -8.17 9.01
C ASP A 8 1.22 -8.19 8.32
N VAL A 9 1.24 -7.94 7.02
CA VAL A 9 2.44 -7.95 6.16
C VAL A 9 2.55 -6.59 5.47
N TYR A 10 3.72 -5.97 5.53
CA TYR A 10 3.93 -4.58 5.14
C TYR A 10 4.99 -4.47 4.06
N ILE A 11 4.58 -4.78 2.83
CA ILE A 11 5.45 -4.92 1.67
C ILE A 11 5.14 -3.83 0.65
N ILE A 12 6.17 -3.10 0.20
CA ILE A 12 6.08 -2.13 -0.90
C ILE A 12 7.10 -2.53 -1.97
N SER A 13 6.63 -2.74 -3.20
CA SER A 13 7.50 -2.93 -4.37
C SER A 13 8.08 -1.59 -4.79
N VAL A 14 9.40 -1.53 -4.96
CA VAL A 14 10.13 -0.31 -5.33
C VAL A 14 10.56 -0.36 -6.80
N ASP A 15 11.14 -1.49 -7.21
CA ASP A 15 11.57 -1.79 -8.58
C ASP A 15 11.40 -3.30 -8.86
N GLY A 16 11.65 -3.74 -10.09
CA GLY A 16 11.41 -5.14 -10.52
C GLY A 16 12.09 -6.23 -9.67
N ASN A 17 13.14 -5.89 -8.92
CA ASN A 17 13.84 -6.82 -8.03
C ASN A 17 13.88 -6.36 -6.56
N ASP A 18 13.47 -5.12 -6.24
CA ASP A 18 13.68 -4.52 -4.93
C ASP A 18 12.36 -4.26 -4.20
N ILE A 19 12.33 -4.71 -2.94
CA ILE A 19 11.14 -4.68 -2.09
C ILE A 19 11.52 -4.11 -0.72
N ILE A 20 10.68 -3.21 -0.19
CA ILE A 20 10.75 -2.77 1.20
C ILE A 20 9.80 -3.63 2.03
N ASP A 21 10.36 -4.43 2.95
CA ASP A 21 9.60 -5.19 3.95
C ASP A 21 9.72 -4.52 5.32
N SER A 22 8.64 -3.89 5.76
CA SER A 22 8.55 -3.20 7.06
C SER A 22 7.83 -4.02 8.14
N THR A 23 7.68 -5.33 7.92
CA THR A 23 6.92 -6.21 8.81
C THR A 23 7.58 -6.36 10.17
N ARG A 24 8.92 -6.48 10.21
CA ARG A 24 9.69 -6.62 11.45
C ARG A 24 10.38 -5.33 11.90
N LYS A 25 10.81 -4.49 10.95
CA LYS A 25 11.53 -3.24 11.21
C LYS A 25 11.06 -2.20 10.20
N GLY A 26 10.62 -1.04 10.68
CA GLY A 26 10.12 0.03 9.81
C GLY A 26 9.88 1.31 10.58
N SER A 27 9.33 2.31 9.91
CA SER A 27 8.89 3.56 10.53
C SER A 27 7.39 3.54 10.83
N LEU A 28 6.87 4.65 11.37
CA LEU A 28 5.42 4.85 11.56
C LEU A 28 4.62 4.77 10.25
N ALA A 29 5.27 4.96 9.09
CA ALA A 29 4.63 4.87 7.80
C ALA A 29 3.96 3.50 7.53
N ARG A 30 4.42 2.43 8.19
CA ARG A 30 3.82 1.08 8.05
C ARG A 30 2.34 1.02 8.47
N PHE A 31 1.86 1.98 9.24
CA PHE A 31 0.48 2.03 9.72
C PHE A 31 -0.45 2.87 8.85
N ILE A 32 0.05 3.50 7.78
CA ILE A 32 -0.77 4.32 6.89
C ILE A 32 -1.60 3.40 6.02
N ASN A 33 -2.93 3.49 6.16
CA ASN A 33 -3.87 2.55 5.55
C ASN A 33 -4.15 2.81 4.07
N HIS A 34 -4.81 1.83 3.44
CA HIS A 34 -5.35 1.97 2.11
C HIS A 34 -6.65 2.79 2.09
N SER A 35 -6.77 3.67 1.09
CA SER A 35 -8.06 4.21 0.65
C SER A 35 -8.24 4.14 -0.86
N CYS A 36 -9.46 3.87 -1.33
CA CYS A 36 -9.85 3.98 -2.73
C CYS A 36 -10.00 5.44 -3.21
N SER A 37 -10.02 6.39 -2.27
CA SER A 37 -9.94 7.84 -2.46
C SER A 37 -8.92 8.42 -1.46
N PRO A 38 -7.61 8.25 -1.73
CA PRO A 38 -6.56 8.61 -0.77
C PRO A 38 -6.23 10.10 -0.79
N ASN A 39 -5.73 10.60 0.34
CA ASN A 39 -5.22 11.97 0.50
C ASN A 39 -3.68 12.07 0.35
N CYS A 40 -2.98 10.93 0.35
CA CYS A 40 -1.54 10.84 0.11
C CYS A 40 -1.21 9.96 -1.11
N GLU A 41 0.01 10.12 -1.62
CA GLU A 41 0.62 9.28 -2.65
C GLU A 41 2.04 8.87 -2.27
N THR A 42 2.49 7.74 -2.82
CA THR A 42 3.87 7.27 -2.69
C THR A 42 4.70 7.82 -3.85
N SER A 43 5.90 8.32 -3.55
CA SER A 43 6.86 8.77 -4.56
C SER A 43 8.23 8.16 -4.30
N LYS A 44 8.90 7.76 -5.37
CA LYS A 44 10.23 7.16 -5.33
C LYS A 44 11.29 8.26 -5.43
N TRP A 45 12.26 8.22 -4.53
CA TRP A 45 13.35 9.19 -4.43
C TRP A 45 14.69 8.48 -4.38
N ILE A 46 15.72 9.12 -4.95
CA ILE A 46 17.11 8.69 -4.76
C ILE A 46 17.71 9.62 -3.71
N VAL A 47 18.14 9.06 -2.58
CA VAL A 47 18.76 9.79 -1.48
C VAL A 47 20.13 9.17 -1.24
N SER A 48 21.19 9.94 -1.47
CA SER A 48 22.57 9.47 -1.32
C SER A 48 22.89 8.21 -2.14
N GLY A 49 22.28 8.08 -3.32
CA GLY A 49 22.46 6.91 -4.21
C GLY A 49 21.56 5.71 -3.88
N GLU A 50 20.78 5.76 -2.81
CA GLU A 50 19.82 4.70 -2.44
C GLU A 50 18.39 5.07 -2.81
N THR A 51 17.66 4.10 -3.36
CA THR A 51 16.23 4.28 -3.61
C THR A 51 15.43 4.22 -2.32
N ARG A 52 14.53 5.19 -2.13
CA ARG A 52 13.60 5.29 -1.00
C ARG A 52 12.20 5.59 -1.50
N VAL A 53 11.19 5.20 -0.72
CA VAL A 53 9.79 5.57 -0.97
C VAL A 53 9.35 6.54 0.11
N GLY A 54 8.93 7.73 -0.31
CA GLY A 54 8.30 8.73 0.54
C GLY A 54 6.79 8.76 0.33
N ILE A 55 6.05 9.19 1.35
CA ILE A 55 4.60 9.40 1.27
C ILE A 55 4.36 10.90 1.37
N PHE A 56 3.63 11.45 0.39
CA PHE A 56 3.41 12.88 0.23
C PHE A 56 1.92 13.18 0.16
N ALA A 57 1.51 14.32 0.73
CA ALA A 57 0.14 14.77 0.64
C ALA A 57 -0.18 15.23 -0.79
N LYS A 58 -1.34 14.84 -1.30
CA LYS A 58 -1.86 15.26 -2.62
C LYS A 58 -2.67 16.56 -2.56
N GLN A 59 -3.05 16.93 -1.35
CA GLN A 59 -3.94 18.04 -1.01
C GLN A 59 -3.66 18.46 0.43
N ASP A 60 -4.20 19.60 0.85
CA ASP A 60 -4.17 20.00 2.25
C ASP A 60 -4.98 19.02 3.11
N ILE A 61 -4.43 18.65 4.28
CA ILE A 61 -5.00 17.66 5.19
C ILE A 61 -5.19 18.30 6.57
N SER A 62 -6.44 18.36 7.03
CA SER A 62 -6.75 18.89 8.36
C SER A 62 -6.26 17.96 9.48
N VAL A 63 -5.90 18.56 10.62
CA VAL A 63 -5.51 17.83 11.82
C VAL A 63 -6.60 16.83 12.23
N GLY A 64 -6.17 15.61 12.55
CA GLY A 64 -7.06 14.52 12.98
C GLY A 64 -7.63 13.68 11.83
N MET A 65 -7.44 14.06 10.56
CA MET A 65 -7.76 13.17 9.45
C MET A 65 -6.72 12.04 9.33
N GLU A 66 -7.20 10.83 9.05
CA GLU A 66 -6.34 9.69 8.76
C GLU A 66 -5.58 9.90 7.44
N LEU A 67 -4.28 9.63 7.44
CA LEU A 67 -3.47 9.61 6.23
C LEU A 67 -3.66 8.26 5.53
N THR A 68 -3.90 8.29 4.21
CA THR A 68 -4.13 7.09 3.41
C THR A 68 -3.51 7.20 2.03
N TYR A 69 -3.07 6.08 1.46
CA TYR A 69 -2.59 6.02 0.06
C TYR A 69 -3.17 4.80 -0.69
N GLU A 70 -3.05 4.77 -2.01
CA GLU A 70 -3.47 3.62 -2.81
C GLU A 70 -2.37 2.55 -2.78
N TYR A 71 -2.64 1.38 -2.20
CA TYR A 71 -1.64 0.32 -2.03
C TYR A 71 -1.16 -0.29 -3.35
N ASN A 72 -1.87 -0.08 -4.46
CA ASN A 72 -1.64 -0.77 -5.73
C ASN A 72 -1.46 -2.29 -5.55
N PHE A 73 -2.26 -2.86 -4.64
CA PHE A 73 -2.12 -4.24 -4.19
C PHE A 73 -2.23 -5.21 -5.37
N GLU A 74 -1.15 -5.95 -5.64
CA GLU A 74 -1.15 -7.01 -6.64
C GLU A 74 -1.46 -8.35 -5.97
N TRP A 75 -2.48 -9.04 -6.49
CA TRP A 75 -2.80 -10.39 -6.06
C TRP A 75 -1.82 -11.38 -6.65
N TYR A 76 -1.14 -12.13 -5.80
CA TYR A 76 -0.48 -13.37 -6.19
C TYR A 76 -1.51 -14.52 -6.19
N TYR A 77 -1.40 -15.45 -7.14
CA TYR A 77 -2.26 -16.64 -7.19
C TYR A 77 -2.20 -17.38 -5.84
N GLY A 78 -3.37 -17.54 -5.20
CA GLY A 78 -3.51 -18.20 -3.89
C GLY A 78 -3.58 -17.26 -2.67
N GLY A 79 -3.50 -15.94 -2.86
CA GLY A 79 -3.73 -14.96 -1.77
C GLY A 79 -5.19 -14.87 -1.35
N ALA A 80 -5.45 -14.65 -0.05
CA ALA A 80 -6.79 -14.53 0.50
C ALA A 80 -7.39 -13.14 0.23
N ASN A 81 -8.58 -13.05 -0.36
CA ASN A 81 -9.29 -11.79 -0.62
C ASN A 81 -9.44 -10.94 0.66
N VAL A 82 -8.81 -9.76 0.67
CA VAL A 82 -8.87 -8.81 1.80
C VAL A 82 -9.91 -7.75 1.48
N ARG A 83 -10.95 -7.65 2.31
CA ARG A 83 -11.98 -6.60 2.17
C ARG A 83 -11.39 -5.23 2.42
N CYS A 84 -11.74 -4.27 1.56
CA CYS A 84 -11.42 -2.88 1.74
C CYS A 84 -12.46 -2.22 2.64
N LEU A 85 -12.01 -1.59 3.73
CA LEU A 85 -12.86 -0.93 4.73
C LEU A 85 -12.66 0.59 4.74
N CYS A 86 -12.14 1.17 3.65
CA CYS A 86 -11.78 2.60 3.61
C CYS A 86 -12.95 3.59 3.69
N GLY A 87 -14.20 3.13 3.57
CA GLY A 87 -15.39 3.98 3.65
C GLY A 87 -15.62 4.94 2.47
N ALA A 88 -14.73 4.98 1.48
CA ALA A 88 -14.89 5.84 0.31
C ALA A 88 -16.13 5.46 -0.52
N THR A 89 -16.83 6.45 -1.08
CA THR A 89 -18.03 6.23 -1.93
C THR A 89 -17.72 5.42 -3.17
N ASN A 90 -16.48 5.49 -3.67
CA ASN A 90 -15.95 4.72 -4.80
C ASN A 90 -15.14 3.48 -4.36
N CYS A 91 -15.37 2.96 -3.15
CA CYS A 91 -14.64 1.80 -2.64
C CYS A 91 -14.78 0.57 -3.55
N SER A 92 -13.66 -0.07 -3.88
CA SER A 92 -13.63 -1.26 -4.75
C SER A 92 -13.95 -2.57 -4.02
N LEU A 93 -14.44 -2.51 -2.78
CA LEU A 93 -14.81 -3.61 -1.87
C LEU A 93 -13.68 -4.53 -1.42
N PHE A 94 -12.65 -4.74 -2.24
CA PHE A 94 -11.48 -5.55 -1.95
C PHE A 94 -10.20 -4.80 -2.31
N LEU A 95 -9.14 -5.00 -1.52
CA LEU A 95 -7.81 -4.49 -1.86
C LEU A 95 -7.38 -5.10 -3.21
N GLY A 96 -6.80 -4.30 -4.11
CA GLY A 96 -6.30 -4.80 -5.40
C GLY A 96 -7.37 -5.12 -6.46
N ALA A 97 -8.67 -4.91 -6.20
CA ALA A 97 -9.74 -5.14 -7.18
C ALA A 97 -9.61 -4.28 -8.45
N LYS A 98 -8.91 -3.15 -8.38
CA LYS A 98 -8.59 -2.30 -9.55
C LYS A 98 -7.39 -2.80 -10.37
N CYS A 99 -6.64 -3.82 -9.89
CA CYS A 99 -5.47 -4.33 -10.58
C CYS A 99 -5.88 -5.00 -11.90
N ARG A 100 -5.20 -4.67 -13.01
CA ARG A 100 -5.57 -5.15 -14.36
C ARG A 100 -5.55 -6.67 -14.52
N ARG A 101 -4.75 -7.39 -13.72
CA ARG A 101 -4.71 -8.85 -13.68
C ARG A 101 -5.98 -9.50 -13.13
N PHE A 102 -6.88 -8.73 -12.51
CA PHE A 102 -8.20 -9.20 -12.05
C PHE A 102 -9.25 -9.27 -13.18
N ARG A 103 -8.97 -8.70 -14.36
CA ARG A 103 -9.80 -8.89 -15.55
C ARG A 103 -9.43 -10.22 -16.20
N VAL A 104 -10.06 -11.28 -15.73
CA VAL A 104 -10.16 -12.53 -16.50
C VAL A 104 -11.11 -12.24 -17.65
N THR A 105 -10.57 -12.17 -18.87
CA THR A 105 -11.28 -12.53 -20.10
C THR A 105 -10.68 -13.84 -20.58
#